data_AF-A0A918LWQ5-F1
#
_entry.id   AF-A0A918LWQ5-F1
#
_cell.length_a   1.000
_cell.length_b   1.000
_cell.length_c   1.000
_cell.angle_alpha   90.00
_cell.angle_beta   90.00
_cell.angle_gamma   90.00
#
_symmetry.space_group_name_H-M   'P 1'
#
loop_
_entity.id
_entity.type
_entity.pdbx_description
1 polymer ?
#
loop_
_entity_poly.entity_id
_entity_poly.type
_entity_poly.pdbx_seq_one_letter_code
_entity_poly.pdbx_strand_id
1 'polypeptide(L)' 'MQKFTADDPATRYEDIRMAPGYTTPDPFCSTRPDGTYHYPWHQYYADTDALWLALEFHAR' A
#
# COMPACT_ATOMS: atom_id res chain seq x y z
N MET A 1 1.55 5.70 4.35
CA MET A 1 2.10 4.57 3.56
C MET A 1 3.03 5.15 2.53
N GLN A 2 4.17 4.50 2.29
CA GLN A 2 5.12 4.91 1.26
C GLN A 2 5.08 3.91 0.10
N LYS A 3 5.02 4.42 -1.14
CA LYS A 3 5.00 3.63 -2.38
C LYS A 3 6.24 3.95 -3.20
N PHE A 4 7.13 2.97 -3.38
CA PHE A 4 8.42 3.12 -4.03
C PHE A 4 8.34 2.87 -5.54
N THR A 5 9.28 3.47 -6.27
CA THR A 5 9.43 3.20 -7.71
C THR A 5 10.17 1.88 -8.00
N ALA A 6 10.90 1.30 -7.04
CA ALA A 6 11.63 0.04 -7.17
C ALA A 6 11.88 -0.65 -5.81
N ASP A 7 12.41 -1.87 -5.84
CA ASP A 7 12.80 -2.66 -4.64
C ASP A 7 14.10 -2.14 -4.01
N ASP A 8 14.11 -0.87 -3.65
CA ASP A 8 15.28 -0.24 -3.03
C ASP A 8 14.81 0.91 -2.14
N PRO A 9 15.08 0.84 -0.82
CA PRO A 9 14.66 1.88 0.13
C PRO A 9 15.35 3.24 -0.13
N ALA A 10 16.43 3.29 -0.91
CA ALA A 10 17.07 4.54 -1.34
C ALA A 10 16.34 5.20 -2.52
N THR A 11 15.35 4.54 -3.12
CA THR A 11 14.61 5.11 -4.26
C THR A 11 13.52 6.07 -3.83
N ARG A 12 13.06 6.88 -4.79
CA ARG A 12 11.96 7.82 -4.56
C ARG A 12 10.69 7.05 -4.24
N TYR A 13 9.91 7.63 -3.34
CA TYR A 13 8.58 7.15 -3.00
C TYR A 13 7.55 8.27 -3.03
N GLU A 14 6.31 7.89 -3.28
CA GLU A 14 5.12 8.68 -3.01
C GLU A 14 4.69 8.45 -1.55
N ASP A 15 4.39 9.52 -0.83
CA ASP A 15 3.87 9.45 0.54
C ASP A 15 2.35 9.62 0.53
N ILE A 16 1.66 8.57 0.96
CA ILE A 16 0.20 8.53 1.09
C ILE A 16 -0.14 8.75 2.55
N ARG A 17 -0.66 9.94 2.87
CA ARG A 17 -1.09 10.28 4.22
C ARG A 17 -2.33 9.47 4.60
N MET A 18 -2.15 8.56 5.55
CA MET A 18 -3.23 7.82 6.18
C MET A 18 -3.44 8.48 7.55
N ALA A 19 -4.49 9.31 7.71
CA ALA A 19 -4.86 9.90 9.00
C ALA A 19 -5.97 9.07 9.67
N PRO A 20 -6.15 9.11 11.00
CA PRO A 20 -7.20 8.33 11.67
C PRO A 20 -8.56 8.43 10.95
N GLY A 21 -9.17 7.28 10.66
CA GLY A 21 -10.40 7.18 9.87
C GLY A 21 -10.20 7.06 8.35
N TYR A 22 -8.97 7.16 7.85
CA TYR A 22 -8.65 6.91 6.44
C TYR A 22 -8.89 5.43 6.09
N THR A 23 -9.60 5.21 4.99
CA THR A 23 -9.72 3.92 4.32
C THR A 23 -9.17 4.06 2.91
N THR A 24 -8.45 3.05 2.42
CA THR A 24 -7.89 3.07 1.07
C THR A 24 -9.05 2.99 0.07
N PRO A 25 -9.34 4.06 -0.71
CA PRO A 25 -10.52 4.12 -1.55
C PRO A 25 -10.38 3.25 -2.80
N ASP A 26 -9.18 3.18 -3.35
CA ASP A 26 -8.83 2.40 -4.53
C ASP A 26 -7.89 1.25 -4.18
N PRO A 27 -8.03 0.06 -4.81
CA PRO A 27 -7.08 -1.02 -4.63
C PRO A 27 -5.65 -0.57 -4.93
N PHE A 28 -4.74 -0.80 -3.98
CA PHE A 28 -3.33 -0.47 -4.13
C PHE A 28 -2.60 -1.38 -5.14
N CYS A 29 -3.21 -2.52 -5.47
CA CYS A 29 -2.69 -3.46 -6.46
C CYS A 29 -3.31 -3.23 -7.85
N SER A 30 -2.58 -3.67 -8.86
CA SER A 30 -3.12 -3.87 -10.21
C SER A 30 -3.28 -5.37 -10.49
N THR A 31 -4.19 -5.74 -11.38
CA THR A 31 -4.27 -7.11 -11.87
C THR A 31 -3.30 -7.32 -13.03
N ARG A 32 -2.64 -8.47 -13.04
CA ARG A 32 -1.87 -8.96 -14.19
C ARG A 32 -2.80 -9.67 -15.19
N PRO A 33 -2.35 -9.92 -16.44
CA PRO A 33 -3.15 -10.64 -17.43
C PRO A 33 -3.58 -12.06 -17.00
N ASP A 34 -2.82 -12.70 -16.10
CA ASP A 34 -3.12 -14.00 -15.52
C ASP A 34 -4.09 -13.94 -14.32
N GLY A 35 -4.61 -12.76 -13.99
CA GLY A 35 -5.51 -12.54 -12.86
C GLY A 35 -4.81 -12.43 -11.50
N THR A 36 -3.48 -12.57 -11.43
CA THR A 36 -2.74 -12.38 -10.18
C THR A 36 -2.62 -10.89 -9.83
N TYR A 37 -2.47 -10.58 -8.55
CA TYR A 37 -2.25 -9.22 -8.10
C TYR A 37 -0.77 -8.82 -8.16
N HIS A 38 -0.51 -7.66 -8.73
CA HIS A 38 0.78 -6.98 -8.67
C HIS A 38 0.68 -5.83 -7.66
N TYR A 39 1.50 -5.91 -6.62
CA TYR A 39 1.66 -4.86 -5.63
C TYR A 39 2.97 -4.13 -5.92
N PRO A 40 2.95 -2.80 -6.11
CA PRO A 40 4.16 -1.98 -6.11
C PRO A 40 4.93 -2.15 -4.78
N TRP A 41 6.23 -1.87 -4.77
CA TRP A 41 7.00 -1.82 -3.54
C TRP A 41 6.42 -0.77 -2.60
N HIS A 42 6.14 -1.16 -1.36
CA HIS A 42 5.50 -0.28 -0.39
C HIS A 42 5.82 -0.67 1.04
N GLN A 43 5.70 0.29 1.95
CA GLN A 43 5.79 0.05 3.38
C GLN A 43 4.80 0.89 4.17
N TYR A 44 4.39 0.35 5.31
CA TYR A 44 3.67 1.10 6.33
C TYR A 44 4.69 1.73 7.28
N TYR A 45 4.72 3.05 7.30
CA TYR A 45 5.50 3.85 8.23
C TYR A 45 4.53 4.70 9.04
N ALA A 46 4.71 4.73 10.35
CA ALA A 46 3.92 5.54 11.26
C ALA A 46 4.86 6.51 12.00
N ASP A 47 4.52 7.79 11.95
CA ASP A 47 5.12 8.88 12.73
C ASP A 47 4.28 9.22 13.99
N THR A 48 3.19 8.48 14.20
CA THR A 48 2.24 8.61 15.31
C THR A 48 1.96 7.25 15.96
N ASP A 49 1.19 7.24 17.04
CA ASP A 49 0.68 6.05 17.73
C ASP A 49 -0.62 5.48 17.12
N ALA A 50 -1.02 5.99 15.94
CA ALA A 50 -2.21 5.51 15.25
C ALA A 50 -2.06 4.04 14.83
N LEU A 51 -3.11 3.26 15.07
CA LEU A 51 -3.19 1.87 14.65
C LEU A 51 -3.87 1.75 13.28
N TRP A 52 -3.33 0.85 12.46
CA TRP A 52 -3.85 0.51 11.13
C TRP A 52 -4.14 -1.00 11.08
N LEU A 53 -5.24 -1.35 10.41
CA LEU A 53 -5.61 -2.74 10.17
C LEU A 53 -5.56 -3.02 8.67
N ALA A 54 -4.76 -4.01 8.27
CA ALA A 54 -4.82 -4.55 6.92
C ALA A 54 -6.03 -5.46 6.79
N LEU A 55 -6.82 -5.27 5.73
CA LEU A 55 -7.92 -6.14 5.35
C LEU A 55 -7.59 -6.77 4.00
N GLU A 56 -7.41 -8.09 3.99
CA GLU A 56 -7.10 -8.84 2.79
C GLU A 56 -8.37 -9.51 2.24
N PHE A 57 -8.71 -9.16 0.99
CA PHE A 57 -9.85 -9.74 0.29
C PHE A 57 -9.36 -10.84 -0.64
N HIS A 58 -9.98 -12.02 -0.54
CA HIS A 58 -9.73 -13.14 -1.44
C HIS A 58 -10.92 -13.30 -2.38
N ALA A 59 -10.65 -13.65 -3.64
CA ALA A 59 -11.68 -14.13 -4.54
C ALA A 59 -12.34 -15.38 -3.93
N ARG A 60 -13.65 -15.51 -4.12
CA ARG A 60 -14.40 -16.73 -3.75
C ARG A 60 -14.15 -17.85 -4.73
#